data_AF-A0A968BWF1-F1
#
_entry.id   AF-A0A968BWF1-F1
#
_cell.length_a   1.000
_cell.length_b   1.000
_cell.length_c   1.000
_cell.angle_alpha   90.00
_cell.angle_beta   90.00
_cell.angle_gamma   90.00
#
_symmetry.space_group_name_H-M   'P 1'
#
loop_
_entity.id
_entity.type
_entity.pdbx_description
1 polymer ?
#
loop_
_entity_poly.entity_id
_entity_poly.type
_entity_poly.pdbx_seq_one_letter_code
_entity_poly.pdbx_strand_id
1 'polypeptide(L)' 'MIFRRERSVFEATDEYIFKHALLRDVTYETVLLKLRRVYHAQVAQWLEGIAGERISEYLSRIARHYELAGEAV' A
#
# COMPACT_ATOMS: atom_id res chain seq x y z
N MET A 1 17.67 -0.18 3.30
CA MET A 1 17.58 -1.62 2.93
C MET A 1 16.13 -2.08 3.04
N ILE A 2 15.66 -2.82 2.04
CA ILE A 2 14.32 -3.44 1.94
C ILE A 2 14.48 -4.94 2.18
N PHE A 3 13.56 -5.55 2.92
CA PHE A 3 13.60 -6.98 3.27
C PHE A 3 12.28 -7.65 2.93
N ARG A 4 12.35 -8.87 2.42
CA ARG A 4 11.19 -9.74 2.25
C ARG A 4 10.79 -10.29 3.62
N ARG A 5 9.49 -10.29 3.93
CA ARG A 5 8.96 -10.99 5.10
C ARG A 5 8.90 -12.48 4.83
N GLU A 6 9.22 -13.28 5.84
CA GLU A 6 9.12 -14.75 5.77
C GLU A 6 7.68 -15.21 5.55
N ARG A 7 6.71 -14.52 6.15
CA ARG A 7 5.27 -14.75 5.95
C ARG A 7 4.59 -13.44 5.58
N SER A 8 3.94 -13.42 4.42
CA SER A 8 3.07 -12.32 3.97
C SER A 8 1.75 -12.34 4.74
N VAL A 9 1.17 -11.16 4.92
CA VAL A 9 -0.19 -10.99 5.45
C VAL A 9 -1.25 -11.57 4.49
N PHE A 10 -0.96 -11.60 3.18
CA PHE A 10 -1.85 -12.17 2.18
C PHE A 10 -1.23 -13.46 1.62
N GLU A 11 -2.02 -14.54 1.59
CA GLU A 11 -1.53 -15.83 1.09
C GLU A 11 -1.09 -15.74 -0.38
N ALA A 12 -0.09 -16.54 -0.75
CA ALA A 12 0.49 -16.59 -2.09
C ALA A 12 0.99 -15.23 -2.64
N THR A 13 1.40 -14.31 -1.76
CA THR A 13 2.01 -13.02 -2.13
C THR A 13 3.36 -12.83 -1.48
N ASP A 14 4.21 -12.01 -2.12
CA ASP A 14 5.46 -11.56 -1.53
C ASP A 14 5.26 -10.20 -0.84
N GLU A 15 5.61 -10.11 0.44
CA GLU A 15 5.55 -8.87 1.20
C GLU A 15 6.96 -8.37 1.50
N TYR A 16 7.21 -7.10 1.18
CA TYR A 16 8.48 -6.43 1.41
C TYR A 16 8.30 -5.24 2.34
N ILE A 17 9.25 -5.04 3.26
CA ILE A 17 9.24 -3.96 4.22
C ILE A 17 10.56 -3.17 4.18
N PHE A 18 10.48 -1.87 4.42
CA PHE A 18 11.65 -1.05 4.70
C PHE A 18 12.10 -1.30 6.14
N LYS A 19 13.41 -1.51 6.35
CA LYS A 19 13.98 -1.64 7.69
C LYS A 19 13.91 -0.35 8.52
N HIS A 20 13.85 0.80 7.86
CA HIS A 20 13.80 2.11 8.51
C HIS A 20 12.67 2.94 7.90
N ALA A 21 11.78 3.45 8.75
CA ALA A 21 10.67 4.31 8.33
C ALA A 21 11.18 5.57 7.62
N LEU A 22 12.25 6.20 8.12
CA LEU A 22 12.84 7.39 7.48
C LEU A 22 13.28 7.13 6.04
N LEU A 23 13.86 5.96 5.75
CA LEU A 23 14.28 5.63 4.39
C LEU A 23 13.07 5.43 3.47
N ARG A 24 12.00 4.80 3.97
CA ARG A 24 10.74 4.69 3.24
C ARG A 24 10.20 6.09 2.92
N ASP A 25 10.13 6.97 3.90
CA ASP A 25 9.52 8.28 3.76
C ASP A 25 10.30 9.16 2.78
N VAL A 26 11.64 9.22 2.91
CA VAL A 26 12.49 9.94 1.94
C VAL A 26 12.37 9.35 0.54
N THR A 27 12.33 8.02 0.39
CA THR A 27 12.17 7.38 -0.92
C THR A 27 10.80 7.68 -1.51
N TYR A 28 9.75 7.59 -0.71
CA TYR A 28 8.38 7.94 -1.10
C TYR A 28 8.30 9.39 -1.58
N GLU A 29 9.02 10.30 -0.91
CA GLU A 29 9.07 11.70 -1.33
C GLU A 29 9.70 11.94 -2.70
N THR A 30 10.51 11.00 -3.20
CA THR A 30 11.10 11.08 -4.56
C THR A 30 10.13 10.68 -5.68
N VAL A 31 9.00 10.04 -5.36
CA VAL A 31 7.99 9.62 -6.35
C VAL A 31 7.16 10.82 -6.79
N LEU A 32 6.96 10.99 -8.09
CA LEU A 32 6.12 12.05 -8.65
C LEU A 32 4.69 11.99 -8.08
N LEU A 33 4.14 13.14 -7.68
CA LEU A 33 2.78 13.23 -7.10
C LEU A 33 1.71 12.54 -7.96
N LYS A 34 1.76 12.73 -9.29
CA LYS A 34 0.85 12.05 -10.23
C LYS A 34 0.96 10.52 -10.16
N LEU A 35 2.17 9.99 -9.99
CA LEU A 35 2.39 8.55 -9.86
C LEU A 35 1.95 8.04 -8.48
N ARG A 36 2.13 8.81 -7.41
CA ARG A 36 1.63 8.43 -6.07
C ARG A 36 0.13 8.16 -6.11
N ARG A 37 -0.64 9.02 -6.76
CA ARG A 37 -2.10 8.84 -6.96
C ARG A 37 -2.43 7.54 -7.70
N VAL A 38 -1.73 7.27 -8.81
CA VAL A 38 -1.90 6.03 -9.58
C VAL A 38 -1.58 4.80 -8.73
N TYR A 39 -0.45 4.80 -8.02
CA TYR A 39 -0.06 3.66 -7.18
C TYR A 39 -1.01 3.46 -5.99
N HIS A 40 -1.53 4.54 -5.41
CA HIS A 40 -2.54 4.43 -4.36
C HIS A 40 -3.86 3.83 -4.88
N ALA A 41 -4.31 4.18 -6.09
CA ALA A 41 -5.49 3.56 -6.70
C ALA A 41 -5.27 2.06 -6.93
N GLN A 42 -4.10 1.69 -7.47
CA GLN A 42 -3.75 0.30 -7.74
C GLN A 42 -3.68 -0.53 -6.45
N VAL A 43 -3.09 0.03 -5.38
CA VAL A 43 -3.05 -0.65 -4.08
C VAL A 43 -4.45 -0.83 -3.49
N ALA A 44 -5.33 0.17 -3.59
CA ALA A 44 -6.70 0.06 -3.10
C ALA A 44 -7.47 -1.07 -3.83
N GLN A 45 -7.43 -1.08 -5.16
CA GLN A 45 -8.07 -2.11 -5.99
C GLN A 45 -7.50 -3.50 -5.71
N TRP A 46 -6.18 -3.60 -5.56
CA TRP A 46 -5.55 -4.87 -5.22
C TRP A 46 -5.95 -5.36 -3.83
N LEU A 47 -6.02 -4.47 -2.83
CA LEU A 47 -6.46 -4.80 -1.47
C LEU A 47 -7.92 -5.29 -1.44
N GLU A 48 -8.82 -4.68 -2.21
CA GLU A 48 -10.21 -5.14 -2.33
C GLU A 48 -10.28 -6.56 -2.90
N GLY A 49 -9.49 -6.84 -3.94
CA GLY A 49 -9.46 -8.17 -4.56
C GLY A 49 -8.85 -9.25 -3.68
N ILE A 50 -7.74 -8.95 -3.00
CA ILE A 50 -6.98 -9.95 -2.22
C ILE A 50 -7.54 -10.17 -0.81
N ALA A 51 -8.30 -9.22 -0.25
CA ALA A 51 -8.82 -9.34 1.12
C ALA A 51 -9.98 -10.33 1.25
N GLY A 52 -10.74 -10.58 0.17
CA GLY A 52 -11.82 -11.56 0.14
C GLY A 52 -12.82 -11.39 1.30
N GLU A 53 -13.09 -12.48 2.02
CA GLU A 53 -14.02 -12.48 3.18
C GLU A 53 -13.55 -11.58 4.35
N ARG A 54 -12.25 -11.28 4.42
CA ARG A 54 -11.65 -10.44 5.46
C ARG A 54 -11.62 -8.95 5.09
N ILE A 55 -12.29 -8.55 4.01
CA ILE A 55 -12.32 -7.15 3.54
C ILE A 55 -12.68 -6.14 4.64
N SER A 56 -13.56 -6.50 5.57
CA SER A 56 -13.97 -5.68 6.71
C SER A 56 -12.78 -5.24 7.58
N GLU A 57 -11.75 -6.07 7.73
CA GLU A 57 -10.53 -5.77 8.48
C GLU A 57 -9.64 -4.72 7.77
N TYR A 58 -9.80 -4.56 6.46
CA TYR A 58 -8.96 -3.69 5.64
C TYR A 58 -9.69 -2.44 5.14
N LEU A 59 -10.99 -2.27 5.41
CA LEU A 59 -11.81 -1.15 4.91
C LEU A 59 -11.18 0.21 5.17
N SER A 60 -10.69 0.49 6.38
CA SER A 60 -10.06 1.77 6.69
C SER A 60 -8.77 2.01 5.87
N ARG A 61 -8.00 0.95 5.60
CA ARG A 61 -6.78 1.05 4.78
C ARG A 61 -7.11 1.23 3.30
N ILE A 62 -8.11 0.50 2.80
CA ILE A 62 -8.62 0.62 1.42
C ILE A 62 -9.14 2.03 1.19
N ALA A 63 -10.01 2.53 2.08
CA ALA A 63 -10.54 3.89 2.02
C ALA A 63 -9.42 4.93 2.00
N ARG A 64 -8.42 4.80 2.89
CA ARG A 64 -7.27 5.69 2.92
C ARG A 64 -6.47 5.68 1.61
N HIS A 65 -6.32 4.53 0.97
CA HIS A 65 -5.64 4.44 -0.33
C HIS A 65 -6.47 5.09 -1.45
N TYR A 66 -7.80 4.94 -1.45
CA TYR A 66 -8.65 5.68 -2.39
C TYR A 66 -8.63 7.19 -2.15
N GLU A 67 -8.62 7.64 -0.90
CA GLU A 67 -8.44 9.06 -0.56
C GLU A 67 -7.14 9.62 -1.11
N LEU A 68 -6.03 8.90 -0.96
CA LEU A 68 -4.72 9.33 -1.48
C LEU A 68 -4.60 9.16 -3.01
N ALA A 69 -5.39 8.28 -3.62
CA ALA A 69 -5.50 8.16 -5.06
C ALA A 69 -6.21 9.36 -5.70
N GLY A 70 -7.16 9.94 -4.97
CA GLY A 70 -7.85 11.18 -5.33
C GLY A 70 -7.22 12.45 -4.74
N GLU A 71 -6.35 12.31 -3.73
CA GLU A 71 -5.88 13.32 -2.78
C GLU A 71 -6.93 14.38 -2.45
N ALA A 72 -7.59 14.22 -1.30
CA ALA A 72 -8.51 15.20 -0.72
C ALA A 72 -7.94 16.64 -0.78
N VAL A 73 -8.67 17.50 -1.51
CA VAL A 73 -8.56 18.97 -1.71
C VAL A 73 -7.27 19.62 -1.22
#